data_AF-A0A5N8HDU1-F1
#
_entry.id   AF-A0A5N8HDU1-F1
#
_cell.length_a   1.000
_cell.length_b   1.000
_cell.length_c   1.000
_cell.angle_alpha   90.00
_cell.angle_beta   90.00
_cell.angle_gamma   90.00
#
_symmetry.space_group_name_H-M   'P 1'
#
loop_
_entity.id
_entity.type
_entity.pdbx_description
1 polymer ?
#
loop_
_entity_poly.entity_id
_entity_poly.type
_entity_poly.pdbx_seq_one_letter_code
_entity_poly.pdbx_strand_id
1 'polypeptide(L)'
;MVTINNARKILQRVDTLPLYLHAYAFHLNMRLERVLPADLLDIASENNLRGVKIHVLDGERFSLGNMDDKELSAFGDKARRLNLDIHIETSASDKASIDEAVAIALKTGASSVRFYPRYEGNLRDVLSIIANDIAYVRETYQDSGLTFTIEQHEDLKSHELVSLVKESEM
;
A
#
# COMPACT_ATOMS: atom_id res chain seq x y z
N MET A 1 -13.15 -16.49 25.33
CA MET A 1 -12.63 -15.81 26.54
C MET A 1 -11.17 -15.46 26.33
N VAL A 2 -10.76 -14.23 26.63
CA VAL A 2 -9.34 -13.82 26.61
C VAL A 2 -8.67 -14.42 27.85
N THR A 3 -7.60 -15.19 27.65
CA THR A 3 -6.81 -15.76 28.76
C THR A 3 -5.82 -14.73 29.31
N ILE A 4 -5.27 -14.95 30.51
CA ILE A 4 -4.18 -14.13 31.07
C ILE A 4 -2.98 -14.06 30.11
N ASN A 5 -2.68 -15.16 29.41
CA ASN A 5 -1.61 -15.20 28.41
C ASN A 5 -1.93 -14.34 27.19
N ASN A 6 -3.19 -14.35 26.73
CA ASN A 6 -3.64 -13.46 25.66
C ASN A 6 -3.55 -11.98 26.08
N ALA A 7 -3.95 -11.65 27.32
CA ALA A 7 -3.86 -10.29 27.84
C ALA A 7 -2.40 -9.78 27.92
N ARG A 8 -1.47 -10.60 28.44
CA ARG A 8 -0.03 -10.26 28.46
C ARG A 8 0.52 -10.04 27.05
N LYS A 9 0.17 -10.90 26.10
CA LYS A 9 0.60 -10.77 24.70
C LYS A 9 0.06 -9.49 24.04
N ILE A 10 -1.16 -9.07 24.37
CA ILE A 10 -1.74 -7.81 23.88
C ILE A 10 -0.97 -6.62 24.45
N LEU A 11 -0.77 -6.58 25.78
CA LEU A 11 -0.04 -5.49 26.44
C LEU A 11 1.40 -5.38 25.93
N GLN A 12 2.08 -6.49 25.65
CA GLN A 12 3.41 -6.46 25.05
C GLN A 12 3.46 -5.89 23.62
N ARG A 13 2.35 -5.95 22.89
CA ARG A 13 2.29 -5.53 21.47
C ARG A 13 1.70 -4.14 21.28
N VAL A 14 0.84 -3.70 22.19
CA VAL A 14 0.12 -2.42 22.03
C VAL A 14 1.09 -1.24 22.02
N ASP A 15 2.12 -1.28 22.86
CA ASP A 15 3.11 -0.20 22.98
C ASP A 15 4.02 -0.07 21.73
N THR A 16 4.06 -1.10 20.89
CA THR A 16 4.92 -1.14 19.70
C THR A 16 4.12 -1.33 18.42
N LEU A 17 2.79 -1.16 18.45
CA LEU A 17 1.96 -1.35 17.27
C LEU A 17 2.25 -0.22 16.27
N PRO A 18 2.74 -0.53 15.05
CA PRO A 18 3.07 0.51 14.09
C PRO A 18 1.77 1.09 13.52
N LEU A 19 1.51 2.36 13.83
CA LEU A 19 0.37 3.11 13.31
C LEU A 19 0.82 3.95 12.11
N TYR A 20 0.07 3.88 11.02
CA TYR A 20 0.36 4.62 9.78
C TYR A 20 -0.76 5.60 9.48
N LEU A 21 -0.40 6.76 8.92
CA LEU A 21 -1.37 7.69 8.38
C LEU A 21 -1.80 7.21 6.98
N HIS A 22 -3.09 6.95 6.79
CA HIS A 22 -3.63 6.62 5.48
C HIS A 22 -4.09 7.90 4.77
N ALA A 23 -3.63 8.12 3.53
CA ALA A 23 -3.95 9.31 2.73
C ALA A 23 -5.47 9.55 2.55
N TYR A 24 -6.26 8.47 2.47
CA TYR A 24 -7.72 8.53 2.42
C TYR A 24 -8.37 9.32 3.57
N ALA A 25 -7.74 9.41 4.75
CA ALA A 25 -8.22 10.28 5.83
C ALA A 25 -8.26 11.77 5.45
N PHE A 26 -7.45 12.17 4.47
CA PHE A 26 -7.38 13.51 3.90
C PHE A 26 -7.90 13.56 2.45
N HIS A 27 -8.63 12.54 1.99
CA HIS A 27 -9.01 12.39 0.57
C HIS A 27 -9.58 13.68 -0.03
N LEU A 28 -10.60 14.28 0.61
CA LEU A 28 -11.20 15.54 0.12
C LEU A 28 -10.24 16.73 0.15
N ASN A 29 -9.34 16.80 1.14
CA ASN A 29 -8.32 17.84 1.18
C ASN A 29 -7.31 17.68 0.04
N MET A 30 -6.92 16.44 -0.28
CA MET A 30 -6.00 16.12 -1.37
C MET A 30 -6.64 16.36 -2.74
N ARG A 31 -7.94 16.06 -2.91
CA ARG A 31 -8.68 16.40 -4.15
C ARG A 31 -8.78 17.90 -4.41
N LEU A 32 -8.75 18.69 -3.34
CA LEU A 32 -8.71 20.15 -3.41
C LEU A 32 -7.29 20.71 -3.32
N GLU A 33 -6.27 19.83 -3.32
CA GLU A 33 -4.85 20.16 -3.24
C GLU A 33 -4.49 21.08 -2.05
N ARG A 34 -5.25 20.94 -0.95
CA ARG A 34 -5.02 21.64 0.32
C ARG A 34 -4.07 20.88 1.25
N VAL A 35 -3.91 19.59 1.00
CA VAL A 35 -2.93 18.69 1.61
C VAL A 35 -2.29 17.96 0.44
N LEU A 36 -0.99 18.08 0.30
CA LEU A 36 -0.20 17.42 -0.74
C LEU A 36 0.43 16.13 -0.18
N PRO A 37 0.90 15.19 -1.03
CA PRO A 37 1.58 13.99 -0.55
C PRO A 37 2.68 14.26 0.46
N ALA A 38 3.53 15.28 0.20
CA ALA A 38 4.62 15.63 1.09
C ALA A 38 4.15 16.15 2.46
N ASP A 39 2.95 16.73 2.56
CA ASP A 39 2.37 17.22 3.82
C ASP A 39 1.95 16.05 4.72
N LEU A 40 1.55 14.91 4.14
CA LEU A 40 1.25 13.69 4.90
C LEU A 40 2.46 13.20 5.71
N LEU A 41 3.68 13.40 5.19
CA LEU A 41 4.91 13.06 5.92
C LEU A 41 5.08 13.95 7.16
N ASP A 42 4.81 15.25 7.04
CA ASP A 42 4.91 16.16 8.18
C ASP A 42 3.84 15.82 9.23
N ILE A 43 2.58 15.63 8.79
CA ILE A 43 1.47 15.25 9.67
C ILE A 43 1.76 13.92 10.37
N ALA A 44 2.29 12.92 9.67
CA ALA A 44 2.65 11.64 10.27
C ALA A 44 3.76 11.78 11.32
N SER A 45 4.78 12.59 11.02
CA SER A 45 5.87 12.87 11.96
C SER A 45 5.37 13.59 13.22
N GLU A 46 4.57 14.65 13.07
CA GLU A 46 3.99 15.43 14.16
C GLU A 46 3.10 14.58 15.09
N ASN A 47 2.46 13.54 14.54
CA ASN A 47 1.61 12.62 15.29
C ASN A 47 2.34 11.36 15.78
N ASN A 48 3.68 11.31 15.67
CA ASN A 48 4.51 10.16 16.07
C ASN A 48 4.06 8.84 15.43
N LEU A 49 3.62 8.90 14.17
CA LEU A 49 3.23 7.72 13.40
C LEU A 49 4.47 7.04 12.81
N ARG A 50 4.33 5.75 12.49
CA ARG A 50 5.40 4.95 11.89
C ARG A 50 5.69 5.34 10.44
N GLY A 51 4.68 5.82 9.74
CA GLY A 51 4.77 6.08 8.31
C GLY A 51 3.45 6.52 7.70
N VAL A 52 3.45 6.58 6.37
CA VAL A 52 2.29 6.93 5.56
C VAL A 52 1.91 5.78 4.64
N LYS A 53 0.62 5.67 4.33
CA LYS A 53 0.11 4.86 3.24
C LYS A 53 -0.61 5.76 2.24
N ILE A 54 -0.20 5.72 0.98
CA ILE A 54 -0.62 6.69 -0.03
C ILE A 54 -0.86 6.01 -1.36
N HIS A 55 -2.01 6.32 -1.97
CA HIS A 55 -2.32 5.86 -3.32
C HIS A 55 -1.53 6.64 -4.36
N VAL A 56 -1.07 5.97 -5.42
CA VAL A 56 -0.24 6.60 -6.49
C VAL A 56 -0.91 7.84 -7.11
N LEU A 57 -2.25 7.89 -7.11
CA LEU A 57 -3.06 9.01 -7.64
C LEU A 57 -3.55 10.02 -6.57
N ASP A 58 -3.27 9.83 -5.29
CA ASP A 58 -3.71 10.78 -4.25
C ASP A 58 -2.94 12.11 -4.37
N GLY A 59 -3.66 13.23 -4.50
CA GLY A 59 -3.08 14.57 -4.64
C GLY A 59 -3.27 15.23 -6.01
N GLU A 60 -4.06 14.60 -6.89
CA GLU A 60 -4.44 15.13 -8.22
C GLU A 60 -3.18 15.51 -9.03
N ARG A 61 -2.93 16.79 -9.29
CA ARG A 61 -1.74 17.24 -10.07
C ARG A 61 -0.42 16.92 -9.38
N PHE A 62 -0.43 16.80 -8.06
CA PHE A 62 0.75 16.56 -7.24
C PHE A 62 0.84 15.11 -6.76
N SER A 63 0.06 14.20 -7.35
CA SER A 63 0.12 12.78 -7.02
C SER A 63 1.49 12.18 -7.32
N LEU A 64 1.83 11.08 -6.64
CA LEU A 64 3.10 10.40 -6.88
C LEU A 64 3.21 9.87 -8.32
N GLY A 65 2.10 9.46 -8.94
CA GLY A 65 2.08 9.02 -10.34
C GLY A 65 2.35 10.14 -11.36
N ASN A 66 2.21 11.40 -10.96
CA ASN A 66 2.54 12.56 -11.79
C ASN A 66 3.95 13.11 -11.53
N MET A 67 4.66 12.61 -10.52
CA MET A 67 6.01 13.07 -10.17
C MET A 67 7.07 12.47 -11.08
N ASP A 68 8.11 13.25 -11.38
CA ASP A 68 9.30 12.72 -12.01
C ASP A 68 10.21 11.96 -11.02
N ASP A 69 11.23 11.28 -11.54
CA ASP A 69 12.20 10.52 -10.73
C ASP A 69 12.88 11.35 -9.62
N LYS A 70 13.12 12.64 -9.86
CA LYS A 70 13.77 13.53 -8.90
C LYS A 70 12.80 13.93 -7.79
N GLU A 71 11.55 14.19 -8.14
CA GLU A 71 10.48 14.50 -7.19
C GLU A 71 10.16 13.30 -6.30
N LEU A 72 10.06 12.09 -6.88
CA LEU A 72 9.87 10.84 -6.12
C LEU A 72 11.03 10.57 -5.14
N SER A 73 12.27 10.76 -5.61
CA SER A 73 13.46 10.63 -4.76
C SER A 73 13.45 11.67 -3.63
N ALA A 74 13.08 12.92 -3.91
CA ALA A 74 12.97 13.96 -2.90
C ALA A 74 11.88 13.68 -1.85
N PHE A 75 10.76 13.08 -2.26
CA PHE A 75 9.73 12.58 -1.35
C PHE A 75 10.28 11.49 -0.42
N GLY A 76 10.96 10.49 -0.98
CA GLY A 76 11.63 9.44 -0.21
C GLY A 76 12.70 9.96 0.74
N ASP A 77 13.52 10.92 0.30
CA ASP A 77 14.51 11.60 1.13
C ASP A 77 13.87 12.32 2.32
N LYS A 78 12.72 12.95 2.11
CA LYS A 78 11.96 13.59 3.19
C LYS A 78 11.48 12.56 4.21
N ALA A 79 10.87 11.46 3.76
CA ALA A 79 10.42 10.40 4.66
C ALA A 79 11.57 9.81 5.48
N ARG A 80 12.72 9.55 4.84
CA ARG A 80 13.94 9.07 5.54
C ARG A 80 14.44 10.05 6.59
N ARG A 81 14.47 11.36 6.30
CA ARG A 81 14.86 12.39 7.29
C ARG A 81 13.91 12.44 8.48
N LEU A 82 12.63 12.17 8.26
CA LEU A 82 11.61 12.12 9.30
C LEU A 82 11.50 10.75 9.99
N ASN A 83 12.34 9.78 9.59
CA ASN A 83 12.31 8.40 10.08
C ASN A 83 10.93 7.72 9.88
N LEU A 84 10.29 8.01 8.75
CA LEU A 84 8.99 7.47 8.36
C LEU A 84 9.14 6.38 7.31
N ASP A 85 8.30 5.35 7.44
CA ASP A 85 8.11 4.32 6.43
C ASP A 85 7.04 4.76 5.40
N ILE A 86 7.12 4.22 4.18
CA ILE A 86 6.18 4.52 3.10
C ILE A 86 5.57 3.22 2.59
N HIS A 87 4.25 3.22 2.50
CA HIS A 87 3.47 2.16 1.86
C HIS A 87 2.77 2.76 0.63
N ILE A 88 3.02 2.20 -0.55
CA ILE A 88 2.37 2.62 -1.81
C ILE A 88 1.10 1.82 -2.03
N GLU A 89 0.07 2.44 -2.59
CA GLU A 89 -1.20 1.79 -2.90
C GLU A 89 -1.62 2.03 -4.35
N THR A 90 -2.24 1.03 -4.96
CA THR A 90 -2.90 1.14 -6.27
C THR A 90 -4.25 0.42 -6.27
N SER A 91 -5.21 0.95 -7.03
CA SER A 91 -6.57 0.43 -7.13
C SER A 91 -6.77 -0.61 -8.25
N ALA A 92 -5.68 -1.23 -8.71
CA ALA A 92 -5.70 -2.22 -9.77
C ALA A 92 -4.58 -3.26 -9.58
N SER A 93 -4.76 -4.44 -10.19
CA SER A 93 -3.78 -5.54 -10.19
C SER A 93 -3.21 -5.84 -11.56
N ASP A 94 -3.66 -5.14 -12.62
CA ASP A 94 -3.11 -5.34 -13.95
C ASP A 94 -1.62 -4.95 -13.99
N LYS A 95 -0.91 -5.56 -14.93
CA LYS A 95 0.54 -5.39 -15.09
C LYS A 95 0.99 -3.93 -15.12
N ALA A 96 0.31 -3.07 -15.88
CA ALA A 96 0.76 -1.68 -16.04
C ALA A 96 0.65 -0.91 -14.72
N SER A 97 -0.48 -1.09 -14.02
CA SER A 97 -0.70 -0.47 -12.71
C SER A 97 0.27 -0.97 -11.63
N ILE A 98 0.58 -2.27 -11.64
CA ILE A 98 1.59 -2.86 -10.73
C ILE A 98 2.99 -2.31 -11.04
N ASP A 99 3.38 -2.27 -12.32
CA ASP A 99 4.69 -1.79 -12.73
C ASP A 99 4.91 -0.33 -12.32
N GLU A 100 3.90 0.52 -12.51
CA GLU A 100 3.91 1.91 -12.05
C GLU A 100 4.06 2.01 -10.53
N ALA A 101 3.21 1.28 -9.78
CA ALA A 101 3.25 1.31 -8.32
C ALA A 101 4.60 0.83 -7.75
N VAL A 102 5.19 -0.22 -8.34
CA VAL A 102 6.52 -0.72 -7.96
C VAL A 102 7.61 0.27 -8.32
N ALA A 103 7.57 0.89 -9.50
CA ALA A 103 8.54 1.92 -9.87
C ALA A 103 8.54 3.09 -8.87
N ILE A 104 7.34 3.58 -8.52
CA ILE A 104 7.16 4.63 -7.49
C ILE A 104 7.68 4.15 -6.14
N ALA A 105 7.35 2.92 -5.72
CA ALA A 105 7.81 2.36 -4.45
C ALA A 105 9.34 2.31 -4.36
N LEU A 106 10.02 1.84 -5.41
CA LEU A 106 11.48 1.76 -5.46
C LEU A 106 12.14 3.15 -5.43
N LYS A 107 11.58 4.13 -6.16
CA LYS A 107 12.12 5.49 -6.21
C LYS A 107 11.92 6.26 -4.91
N THR A 108 10.83 5.99 -4.20
CA THR A 108 10.52 6.62 -2.90
C THR A 108 11.15 5.88 -1.71
N GLY A 109 11.67 4.67 -1.92
CA GLY A 109 12.20 3.83 -0.84
C GLY A 109 11.11 3.23 0.04
N ALA A 110 9.91 3.03 -0.51
CA ALA A 110 8.81 2.37 0.18
C ALA A 110 9.13 0.90 0.51
N SER A 111 8.51 0.39 1.57
CA SER A 111 8.68 -1.00 2.01
C SER A 111 7.60 -1.94 1.49
N SER A 112 6.47 -1.41 1.02
CA SER A 112 5.36 -2.23 0.56
C SER A 112 4.52 -1.57 -0.53
N VAL A 113 3.86 -2.44 -1.31
CA VAL A 113 2.83 -2.09 -2.29
C VAL A 113 1.55 -2.85 -1.93
N ARG A 114 0.47 -2.12 -1.68
CA ARG A 114 -0.88 -2.67 -1.55
C ARG A 114 -1.63 -2.49 -2.86
N PHE A 115 -2.32 -3.53 -3.30
CA PHE A 115 -3.21 -3.44 -4.46
C PHE A 115 -4.54 -4.12 -4.16
N TYR A 116 -5.58 -3.76 -4.89
CA TYR A 116 -6.80 -4.56 -4.95
C TYR A 116 -7.24 -4.76 -6.41
N PRO A 117 -7.60 -5.98 -6.81
CA PRO A 117 -8.11 -6.22 -8.14
C PRO A 117 -9.48 -5.60 -8.35
N ARG A 118 -9.71 -5.05 -9.55
CA ARG A 118 -11.00 -4.47 -9.94
C ARG A 118 -11.40 -4.97 -11.31
N TYR A 119 -11.91 -6.20 -11.36
CA TYR A 119 -12.40 -6.82 -12.58
C TYR A 119 -13.89 -7.10 -12.48
N GLU A 120 -14.59 -6.86 -13.59
CA GLU A 120 -16.01 -7.17 -13.74
C GLU A 120 -16.16 -8.45 -14.57
N GLY A 121 -17.08 -9.33 -14.18
CA GLY A 121 -17.38 -10.54 -14.95
C GLY A 121 -17.85 -11.71 -14.11
N ASN A 122 -17.80 -12.91 -14.71
CA ASN A 122 -18.05 -14.13 -13.96
C ASN A 122 -16.95 -14.31 -12.90
N LEU A 123 -17.34 -14.65 -11.67
CA LEU A 123 -16.41 -14.82 -10.56
C LEU A 123 -15.25 -15.78 -10.88
N ARG A 124 -15.51 -16.88 -11.61
CA ARG A 124 -14.45 -17.84 -11.97
C ARG A 124 -13.40 -17.21 -12.88
N ASP A 125 -13.85 -16.43 -13.86
CA ASP A 125 -12.95 -15.76 -14.82
C ASP A 125 -12.18 -14.65 -14.12
N VAL A 126 -12.84 -13.87 -13.27
CA VAL A 126 -12.22 -12.84 -12.42
C VAL A 126 -11.14 -13.44 -11.53
N LEU A 127 -11.43 -14.52 -10.80
CA LEU A 127 -10.43 -15.19 -9.97
C LEU A 127 -9.24 -15.71 -10.77
N SER A 128 -9.48 -16.19 -12.00
CA SER A 128 -8.40 -16.66 -12.89
C SER A 128 -7.51 -15.51 -13.36
N ILE A 129 -8.09 -14.34 -13.65
CA ILE A 129 -7.33 -13.12 -13.99
C ILE A 129 -6.48 -12.70 -12.80
N ILE A 130 -7.06 -12.63 -11.61
CA ILE A 130 -6.35 -12.23 -10.39
C ILE A 130 -5.20 -13.18 -10.06
N ALA A 131 -5.41 -14.50 -10.22
CA ALA A 131 -4.34 -15.48 -10.02
C ALA A 131 -3.15 -15.23 -10.96
N ASN A 132 -3.42 -14.89 -12.23
CA ASN A 132 -2.36 -14.54 -13.19
C ASN A 132 -1.65 -13.24 -12.83
N ASP A 133 -2.38 -12.23 -12.35
CA ASP A 133 -1.78 -10.97 -11.89
C ASP A 133 -0.85 -11.19 -10.69
N ILE A 134 -1.27 -12.01 -9.72
CA ILE A 134 -0.43 -12.35 -8.56
C ILE A 134 0.80 -13.17 -9.00
N ALA A 135 0.63 -14.11 -9.93
CA ALA A 135 1.75 -14.85 -10.51
C ALA A 135 2.75 -13.90 -11.19
N TYR A 136 2.26 -12.90 -11.93
CA TYR A 136 3.10 -11.86 -12.53
C TYR A 136 3.88 -11.06 -11.48
N VAL A 137 3.24 -10.64 -10.39
CA VAL A 137 3.91 -9.94 -9.27
C VAL A 137 5.02 -10.81 -8.69
N ARG A 138 4.75 -12.10 -8.43
CA ARG A 138 5.75 -13.05 -7.92
C ARG A 138 6.93 -13.17 -8.89
N GLU A 139 6.66 -13.53 -10.14
CA GLU A 139 7.69 -13.81 -11.13
C GLU A 139 8.60 -12.60 -11.39
N THR A 140 8.03 -11.39 -11.36
CA THR A 140 8.73 -10.16 -11.74
C THR A 140 9.40 -9.48 -10.54
N TYR A 141 8.77 -9.51 -9.37
CA TYR A 141 9.14 -8.65 -8.24
C TYR A 141 9.42 -9.38 -6.92
N GLN A 142 9.49 -10.72 -6.89
CA GLN A 142 9.86 -11.48 -5.68
C GLN A 142 11.17 -11.03 -5.03
N ASP A 143 12.17 -10.62 -5.84
CA ASP A 143 13.48 -10.20 -5.35
C ASP A 143 13.61 -8.68 -5.14
N SER A 144 12.51 -7.93 -5.26
CA SER A 144 12.52 -6.46 -5.13
C SER A 144 12.76 -5.97 -3.70
N GLY A 145 12.54 -6.83 -2.69
CA GLY A 145 12.53 -6.46 -1.28
C GLY A 145 11.24 -5.77 -0.82
N LEU A 146 10.27 -5.57 -1.72
CA LEU A 146 8.95 -5.02 -1.38
C LEU A 146 8.04 -6.12 -0.81
N THR A 147 7.25 -5.77 0.21
CA THR A 147 6.13 -6.60 0.64
C THR A 147 4.89 -6.26 -0.18
N PHE A 148 4.28 -7.26 -0.80
CA PHE A 148 3.02 -7.08 -1.53
C PHE A 148 1.83 -7.49 -0.66
N THR A 149 0.78 -6.68 -0.66
CA THR A 149 -0.47 -6.99 0.07
C THR A 149 -1.67 -6.84 -0.84
N ILE A 150 -2.49 -7.88 -0.91
CA ILE A 150 -3.79 -7.82 -1.57
C ILE A 150 -4.85 -7.33 -0.57
N GLU A 151 -5.57 -6.28 -0.91
CA GLU A 151 -6.70 -5.77 -0.14
C GLU A 151 -8.01 -6.38 -0.62
N GLN A 152 -8.85 -6.78 0.34
CA GLN A 152 -10.22 -7.19 0.06
C GLN A 152 -11.07 -5.93 -0.20
N HIS A 153 -11.61 -5.79 -1.41
CA HIS A 153 -12.52 -4.70 -1.76
C HIS A 153 -13.84 -5.26 -2.30
N GLU A 154 -14.95 -4.89 -1.62
CA GLU A 154 -16.39 -5.08 -1.94
C GLU A 154 -16.86 -6.46 -2.47
N ASP A 155 -16.35 -6.92 -3.61
CA ASP A 155 -16.90 -8.03 -4.39
C ASP A 155 -16.32 -9.40 -4.02
N LEU A 156 -15.04 -9.45 -3.63
CA LEU A 156 -14.38 -10.68 -3.24
C LEU A 156 -14.57 -10.98 -1.75
N LYS A 157 -14.87 -12.23 -1.43
CA LYS A 157 -15.00 -12.73 -0.07
C LYS A 157 -13.65 -13.16 0.48
N SER A 158 -13.51 -13.10 1.81
CA SER A 158 -12.23 -13.38 2.47
C SER A 158 -11.69 -14.79 2.18
N HIS A 159 -12.56 -15.79 1.97
CA HIS A 159 -12.11 -17.14 1.62
C HIS A 159 -11.55 -17.25 0.20
N GLU A 160 -12.04 -16.43 -0.74
CA GLU A 160 -11.52 -16.37 -2.11
C GLU A 160 -10.12 -15.76 -2.13
N LEU A 161 -9.89 -14.66 -1.40
CA LEU A 161 -8.55 -14.08 -1.24
C LEU A 161 -7.57 -15.04 -0.57
N VAL A 162 -8.01 -15.76 0.49
CA VAL A 162 -7.14 -16.74 1.17
C VAL A 162 -6.74 -17.86 0.22
N SER A 163 -7.64 -18.33 -0.65
CA SER A 163 -7.28 -19.33 -1.66
C SER A 163 -6.27 -18.77 -2.66
N LEU A 164 -6.50 -17.58 -3.22
CA LEU A 164 -5.58 -16.92 -4.15
C LEU A 164 -4.16 -16.77 -3.58
N VAL A 165 -4.04 -16.30 -2.33
CA VAL A 165 -2.73 -16.15 -1.68
C VAL A 165 -2.05 -17.50 -1.47
N LYS A 166 -2.78 -18.53 -1.03
CA LYS A 166 -2.20 -19.87 -0.84
C LYS A 166 -1.73 -20.50 -2.14
N GLU A 167 -2.48 -20.30 -3.21
CA GLU A 167 -2.17 -20.85 -4.54
C GLU A 167 -1.02 -20.10 -5.24
N SER A 168 -0.78 -18.84 -4.86
CA SER A 168 0.30 -18.03 -5.44
C SER A 168 1.71 -18.47 -5.05
N GLU A 169 1.86 -19.20 -3.95
CA GLU A 169 3.16 -19.55 -3.34
C GLU A 169 4.08 -18.34 -3.04
N MET A 170 3.49 -17.15 -2.87
CA MET A 170 4.18 -15.94 -2.38
C MET A 170 4.39 -15.95 -0.87
#